data_AF-A0A3D1A177-F1
#
_entry.id   AF-A0A3D1A177-F1
#
_cell.length_a   1.000
_cell.length_b   1.000
_cell.length_c   1.000
_cell.angle_alpha   90.00
_cell.angle_beta   90.00
_cell.angle_gamma   90.00
#
_symmetry.space_group_name_H-M   'P 1'
#
loop_
_entity.id
_entity.type
_entity.pdbx_description
1 polymer ?
#
loop_
_entity_poly.entity_id
_entity_poly.type
_entity_poly.pdbx_seq_one_letter_code
_entity_poly.pdbx_strand_id
1 'polypeptide(L)' 'NFDNYPIVRMADMPSVDSFVIDQPAIPPAGAGEVALIAGPAAIANAIRRATGVRATKLPIRFED' A
#
# COMPACT_ATOMS: atom_id res chain seq x y z
N ASN A 1 22.57 -10.07 2.38
CA ASN A 1 21.92 -11.32 1.94
C ASN A 1 20.41 -11.06 1.98
N PHE A 2 19.59 -11.70 1.15
CA PHE A 2 18.14 -11.43 1.06
C PHE A 2 17.31 -12.04 2.21
N ASP A 3 17.98 -12.71 3.14
CA ASP A 3 17.42 -13.32 4.34
C ASP A 3 17.10 -12.29 5.44
N ASN A 4 17.85 -11.19 5.52
CA ASN A 4 17.73 -10.19 6.59
C ASN A 4 16.99 -8.89 6.18
N TYR A 5 16.59 -8.78 4.91
CA TYR A 5 15.75 -7.70 4.42
C TYR A 5 14.36 -8.26 4.07
N PRO A 6 13.38 -8.19 4.99
CA PRO A 6 12.08 -8.79 4.77
C PRO A 6 11.35 -8.09 3.63
N ILE A 7 10.95 -8.88 2.63
CA ILE A 7 10.06 -8.50 1.55
C ILE A 7 8.77 -9.31 1.65
N VAL A 8 7.67 -8.74 1.16
CA VAL A 8 6.36 -9.38 1.12
C VAL A 8 6.46 -10.74 0.41
N ARG A 9 5.88 -11.79 1.01
CA ARG A 9 5.77 -13.13 0.43
C ARG A 9 4.35 -13.37 -0.09
N MET A 10 4.16 -14.44 -0.85
CA MET A 10 2.84 -14.78 -1.39
C MET A 10 1.77 -14.95 -0.28
N ALA A 11 2.16 -15.46 0.88
CA ALA A 11 1.26 -15.65 2.02
C ALA A 11 0.83 -14.34 2.70
N ASP A 12 1.58 -13.25 2.50
CA ASP A 12 1.28 -11.94 3.09
C ASP A 12 0.31 -11.11 2.22
N MET A 13 -0.01 -11.60 1.01
CA MET A 13 -0.79 -10.84 0.03
C MET A 13 -2.29 -10.93 0.31
N PRO A 14 -2.98 -9.83 0.69
CA PRO A 14 -4.44 -9.81 0.77
C PRO A 14 -5.09 -9.96 -0.61
N SER A 15 -6.40 -10.21 -0.62
CA SER A 15 -7.22 -10.03 -1.82
C SER A 15 -7.16 -8.57 -2.28
N VAL A 16 -6.95 -8.37 -3.59
CA VAL A 16 -6.89 -7.05 -4.22
C VAL A 16 -7.81 -7.02 -5.42
N ASP A 17 -8.71 -6.05 -5.43
CA ASP A 17 -9.52 -5.70 -6.59
C ASP A 17 -8.92 -4.46 -7.27
N SER A 18 -8.82 -4.49 -8.59
CA SER A 18 -8.36 -3.36 -9.40
C SER A 18 -9.44 -2.94 -10.39
N PHE A 19 -9.63 -1.63 -10.51
CA PHE A 19 -10.61 -1.04 -11.40
C PHE A 19 -9.89 -0.08 -12.34
N VAL A 20 -10.07 -0.29 -13.65
CA VAL A 20 -9.64 0.68 -14.67
C VAL A 20 -10.84 1.58 -14.95
N ILE A 21 -10.68 2.87 -14.66
CA ILE A 21 -11.72 3.86 -14.90
C ILE A 21 -11.57 4.37 -16.33
N ASP A 22 -12.59 4.15 -17.16
CA ASP A 22 -12.59 4.63 -18.55
C ASP A 22 -12.81 6.14 -18.60
N GLN A 23 -11.84 6.87 -19.18
CA GLN A 23 -11.86 8.32 -19.30
C GLN A 23 -11.42 8.73 -20.72
N PRO A 24 -12.28 8.58 -21.74
CA PRO A 24 -11.92 8.73 -23.15
C PRO A 24 -11.61 10.19 -23.55
N ALA A 25 -12.02 11.16 -22.74
CA ALA A 25 -11.80 12.59 -22.99
C ALA A 25 -10.40 13.08 -22.60
N ILE A 26 -9.59 12.26 -21.92
CA ILE A 26 -8.23 12.62 -21.51
C ILE A 26 -7.18 11.72 -22.19
N PRO A 27 -5.99 12.27 -22.53
CA PRO A 27 -4.90 11.47 -23.05
C PRO A 27 -4.46 10.38 -22.05
N PRO A 28 -3.93 9.25 -22.54
CA PRO A 28 -3.40 8.21 -21.67
C PRO A 28 -2.24 8.74 -20.83
N ALA A 29 -2.17 8.26 -19.59
CA ALA A 29 -1.12 8.61 -18.62
C ALA A 29 -0.54 7.34 -17.98
N GLY A 30 0.65 7.48 -17.38
CA GLY A 30 1.31 6.38 -16.68
C GLY A 30 0.55 5.99 -15.40
N ALA A 31 0.38 4.68 -15.19
CA ALA A 31 -0.31 4.13 -14.02
C ALA A 31 0.60 3.27 -13.10
N GLY A 32 1.86 3.03 -13.49
CA GLY A 32 2.74 2.06 -12.82
C GLY A 32 3.06 2.37 -11.36
N GLU A 33 3.07 3.66 -10.98
CA GLU A 33 3.44 4.10 -9.63
C GLU A 33 2.23 4.39 -8.73
N VAL A 34 1.01 4.44 -9.29
CA VAL A 34 -0.18 4.95 -8.58
C VAL A 34 -0.47 4.15 -7.31
N ALA A 35 -0.40 2.82 -7.41
CA ALA A 35 -0.60 1.93 -6.26
C ALA A 35 0.52 2.09 -5.20
N LEU A 36 1.77 2.33 -5.63
CA LEU A 36 2.90 2.54 -4.72
C LEU A 36 2.77 3.86 -3.95
N ILE A 37 2.24 4.90 -4.59
CA ILE A 37 2.06 6.23 -3.98
C ILE A 37 0.99 6.19 -2.88
N ALA A 38 -0.19 5.65 -3.19
CA ALA A 38 -1.33 5.69 -2.28
C ALA A 38 -1.38 4.52 -1.29
N GLY A 39 -0.83 3.36 -1.65
CA GLY A 39 -0.93 2.11 -0.89
C GLY A 39 -0.43 2.21 0.55
N PRO A 40 0.82 2.63 0.81
CA PRO A 40 1.36 2.72 2.16
C PRO A 40 0.55 3.64 3.09
N ALA A 41 0.09 4.79 2.57
CA ALA A 41 -0.73 5.73 3.33
C ALA A 41 -2.13 5.17 3.63
N ALA A 42 -2.73 4.41 2.70
CA ALA A 42 -4.00 3.73 2.92
C ALA A 42 -3.89 2.69 4.05
N ILE A 43 -2.83 1.87 4.05
CA ILE A 43 -2.56 0.88 5.11
C ILE A 43 -2.34 1.56 6.46
N ALA A 44 -1.50 2.59 6.53
CA ALA A 44 -1.27 3.34 7.78
C ALA A 44 -2.56 3.95 8.35
N ASN A 45 -3.45 4.46 7.49
CA ASN A 45 -4.77 4.95 7.90
C ASN A 45 -5.71 3.83 8.35
N ALA A 46 -5.64 2.65 7.74
CA ALA A 46 -6.40 1.48 8.19
C ALA A 46 -5.97 1.03 9.59
N ILE A 47 -4.66 0.99 9.87
CA ILE A 47 -4.11 0.73 11.21
C ILE A 47 -4.63 1.77 12.20
N ARG A 48 -4.49 3.07 11.88
CA ARG A 48 -5.01 4.15 12.74
C ARG A 48 -6.51 4.02 13.00
N ARG A 49 -7.30 3.64 11.99
CA ARG A 49 -8.74 3.41 12.14
C ARG A 49 -9.05 2.22 13.06
N ALA A 50 -8.25 1.16 12.98
CA ALA A 50 -8.44 -0.05 13.77
C ALA A 50 -7.97 0.08 15.23
N THR A 51 -6.90 0.85 15.48
CA THR A 51 -6.23 0.89 16.79
C THR A 51 -6.24 2.25 17.47
N GLY A 52 -6.54 3.33 16.76
CA GLY A 52 -6.38 4.71 17.22
C GLY A 52 -4.95 5.25 17.14
N VAL A 53 -3.95 4.39 16.89
CA VAL A 53 -2.53 4.79 16.84
C VAL A 53 -2.20 5.42 15.49
N ARG A 54 -1.63 6.62 15.50
CA ARG A 54 -1.17 7.31 14.29
C ARG A 54 0.32 7.11 14.08
N ALA A 55 0.68 6.15 13.22
CA ALA A 55 2.05 5.99 12.76
C ALA A 55 2.48 7.16 11.85
N THR A 56 3.66 7.72 12.11
CA THR A 56 4.29 8.78 11.30
C THR A 56 5.66 8.39 10.78
N LYS A 57 6.09 7.16 11.05
CA LYS A 57 7.36 6.58 10.62
C LYS A 57 7.10 5.19 10.05
N LEU A 58 7.86 4.82 9.04
CA LEU A 58 7.84 3.50 8.42
C LEU A 58 9.17 2.76 8.68
N PRO A 59 9.18 1.41 8.63
CA PRO A 59 8.00 0.53 8.58
C PRO A 59 7.20 0.59 9.89
N ILE A 60 5.91 0.25 9.83
CA ILE A 60 5.06 0.10 11.03
C ILE A 60 5.22 -1.33 11.52
N ARG A 61 5.66 -1.50 12.75
CA ARG A 61 5.89 -2.80 13.40
C ARG A 61 4.93 -2.99 14.55
N PHE A 62 4.73 -4.24 14.95
CA PHE A 62 3.87 -4.57 16.09
C PHE A 62 4.40 -4.02 17.43
N GLU A 63 5.72 -3.78 17.50
CA GLU A 63 6.41 -3.22 18.65
C GLU A 63 6.34 -1.68 18.75
N ASP A 64 5.78 -1.01 17.74
CA ASP A 64 5.54 0.45 17.72
C ASP A 64 4.25 0.82 18.48
#